data_AF-A0A821BHX6-F1
#
_entry.id   AF-A0A821BHX6-F1
#
_cell.length_a   1.000
_cell.length_b   1.000
_cell.length_c   1.000
_cell.angle_alpha   90.00
_cell.angle_beta   90.00
_cell.angle_gamma   90.00
#
_symmetry.space_group_name_H-M   'P 1'
#
loop_
_entity.id
_entity.type
_entity.pdbx_description
1 polymer ?
#
loop_
_entity_poly.entity_id
_entity_poly.type
_entity_poly.pdbx_seq_one_letter_code
_entity_poly.pdbx_strand_id
1 'polypeptide(L)'
;FLFGGYTAIPWTSDGSDKKDTTAFLFTLTNPHNIPPTKYLISTDQSGNAVAHNASDLAKFGGGRDLKLANASNANNSSYTKFPHTYLDTTGKGNDTFTGAYNFTTSDIEVFKLA
;
A
#
# COMPACT_ATOMS: atom_id res chain seq x y z
N PHE A 1 -3.16 13.52 -1.66
CA PHE A 1 -3.31 12.53 -2.75
C PHE A 1 -4.17 11.39 -2.26
N LEU A 2 -4.91 10.75 -3.15
CA LEU A 2 -5.81 9.64 -2.82
C LEU A 2 -5.25 8.37 -3.46
N PHE A 3 -4.90 7.41 -2.62
CA PHE A 3 -4.29 6.14 -3.00
C PHE A 3 -4.58 5.10 -1.91
N GLY A 4 -4.30 3.84 -2.20
CA GLY A 4 -4.52 2.78 -1.25
C GLY A 4 -4.15 1.42 -1.80
N GLY A 5 -4.65 0.39 -1.13
CA GLY A 5 -4.47 -1.00 -1.54
C GLY A 5 -5.73 -1.80 -1.31
N TYR A 6 -5.87 -2.85 -2.10
CA TYR A 6 -6.89 -3.87 -1.96
C TYR A 6 -6.24 -5.21 -1.62
N THR A 7 -6.87 -5.95 -0.72
CA THR A 7 -6.61 -7.37 -0.48
C THR A 7 -7.93 -8.10 -0.26
N ALA A 8 -8.00 -9.34 -0.74
CA ALA A 8 -9.09 -10.26 -0.48
C ALA A 8 -8.94 -10.98 0.88
N ILE A 9 -7.80 -10.83 1.55
CA ILE A 9 -7.52 -11.50 2.82
C ILE A 9 -8.01 -10.62 3.98
N PRO A 10 -8.84 -11.14 4.89
CA PRO A 10 -9.26 -10.40 6.07
C PRO A 10 -8.06 -10.10 6.98
N TRP A 11 -7.95 -8.84 7.42
CA TRP A 11 -6.88 -8.42 8.33
C TRP A 11 -6.93 -9.21 9.65
N THR A 12 -5.76 -9.67 10.07
CA THR A 12 -5.48 -10.20 11.41
C THR A 12 -4.32 -9.39 12.02
N SER A 13 -3.78 -9.82 13.15
CA SER A 13 -2.62 -9.17 13.77
C SER A 13 -1.60 -10.19 14.28
N ASP A 14 -1.49 -11.32 13.57
CA ASP A 14 -0.64 -12.46 13.97
C ASP A 14 0.84 -12.31 13.64
N GLY A 15 1.25 -11.16 13.09
CA GLY A 15 2.63 -10.84 12.78
C GLY A 15 3.17 -11.47 11.49
N SER A 16 2.32 -12.14 10.70
CA SER A 16 2.74 -12.85 9.49
C SER A 16 2.40 -12.12 8.20
N ASP A 17 3.19 -12.40 7.16
CA ASP A 17 2.86 -12.04 5.79
C ASP A 17 1.79 -12.99 5.25
N LYS A 18 0.84 -12.44 4.48
CA LYS A 18 -0.25 -13.18 3.87
C LYS A 18 -0.09 -13.22 2.36
N LYS A 19 -0.41 -14.40 1.83
CA LYS A 19 -0.52 -14.62 0.40
C LYS A 19 -1.83 -14.06 -0.13
N ASP A 20 -1.75 -13.25 -1.18
CA ASP A 20 -2.91 -12.81 -1.95
C ASP A 20 -2.50 -12.53 -3.39
N THR A 21 -2.98 -13.34 -4.33
CA THR A 21 -2.69 -13.18 -5.77
C THR A 21 -3.59 -12.14 -6.44
N THR A 22 -4.58 -11.62 -5.73
CA THR A 22 -5.55 -10.63 -6.22
C THR A 22 -5.31 -9.24 -5.65
N ALA A 23 -4.36 -9.11 -4.72
CA ALA A 23 -4.00 -7.83 -4.14
C ALA A 23 -3.47 -6.87 -5.19
N PHE A 24 -3.77 -5.59 -5.01
CA PHE A 24 -3.23 -4.51 -5.84
C PHE A 24 -3.13 -3.21 -5.05
N LEU A 25 -2.19 -2.36 -5.43
CA LEU A 25 -2.17 -0.96 -5.02
C LEU A 25 -2.87 -0.11 -6.08
N PHE A 26 -3.31 1.08 -5.68
CA PHE A 26 -3.88 2.03 -6.62
C PHE A 26 -3.58 3.47 -6.23
N THR A 27 -3.55 4.35 -7.22
CA THR A 27 -3.68 5.81 -7.04
C THR A 27 -4.94 6.26 -7.76
N LEU A 28 -5.71 7.16 -7.15
CA LEU A 28 -6.80 7.89 -7.81
C LEU A 28 -6.37 9.31 -8.16
N THR A 29 -5.51 9.92 -7.33
CA THR A 29 -4.79 11.16 -7.63
C THR A 29 -3.34 11.03 -7.20
N ASN A 30 -2.43 11.67 -7.91
CA ASN A 30 -0.98 11.68 -7.63
C ASN A 30 -0.33 13.01 -8.05
N PRO A 31 0.89 13.31 -7.60
CA PRO A 31 1.58 14.57 -7.92
C PRO A 31 1.95 14.75 -9.40
N HIS A 32 1.82 13.72 -10.22
CA HIS A 32 2.32 13.68 -11.58
C HIS A 32 1.22 13.78 -12.64
N ASN A 33 -0.03 14.05 -12.23
CA ASN A 33 -1.20 14.09 -13.12
C ASN A 33 -1.39 12.79 -13.93
N ILE A 34 -0.91 11.66 -13.40
CA ILE A 34 -1.14 10.35 -14.00
C ILE A 34 -2.61 9.97 -13.69
N PRO A 35 -3.39 9.47 -14.67
CA PRO A 35 -4.74 8.99 -14.42
C PRO A 35 -4.82 7.92 -13.32
N PRO A 36 -6.00 7.63 -12.75
CA PRO A 36 -6.17 6.55 -11.80
C PRO A 36 -5.51 5.26 -12.28
N THR A 37 -4.57 4.75 -11.48
CA THR A 37 -3.70 3.64 -11.88
C THR A 37 -3.81 2.51 -10.88
N LYS A 38 -3.84 1.28 -11.39
CA LYS A 38 -3.82 0.04 -10.60
C LYS A 38 -2.48 -0.66 -10.79
N TYR A 39 -1.80 -0.97 -9.69
CA TYR A 39 -0.54 -1.69 -9.65
C TYR A 39 -0.76 -3.11 -9.15
N LEU A 40 -0.66 -4.08 -10.05
CA LEU A 40 -0.89 -5.48 -9.75
C LEU A 40 0.30 -6.06 -8.97
N ILE A 41 0.02 -7.04 -8.11
CA ILE A 41 1.07 -7.80 -7.43
C ILE A 41 1.90 -8.61 -8.44
N SER A 42 3.21 -8.67 -8.21
CA SER A 42 4.08 -9.55 -8.99
C SER A 42 3.82 -11.01 -8.63
N THR A 43 3.79 -11.88 -9.64
CA THR A 43 3.40 -13.29 -9.47
C THR A 43 4.31 -14.05 -8.48
N ASP A 44 5.60 -13.75 -8.50
CA ASP A 44 6.63 -14.31 -7.62
C ASP A 44 6.61 -13.74 -6.19
N GLN A 45 5.96 -12.58 -5.98
CA GLN A 45 5.89 -11.89 -4.69
C GLN A 45 4.54 -12.08 -3.98
N SER A 46 3.60 -12.80 -4.59
CA SER A 46 2.24 -12.98 -4.08
C SER A 46 2.15 -13.58 -2.68
N GLY A 47 3.17 -14.29 -2.21
CA GLY A 47 3.27 -14.81 -0.84
C GLY A 47 3.40 -13.73 0.23
N ASN A 48 3.88 -12.54 -0.14
CA ASN A 48 4.12 -11.41 0.76
C ASN A 48 3.24 -10.21 0.40
N ALA A 49 1.98 -10.47 0.03
CA ALA A 49 1.08 -9.46 -0.51
C ALA A 49 0.72 -8.39 0.52
N VAL A 50 0.41 -8.81 1.75
CA VAL A 50 0.10 -7.93 2.89
C VAL A 50 0.71 -8.48 4.17
N ALA A 51 1.12 -7.58 5.08
CA ALA A 51 1.71 -7.96 6.36
C ALA A 51 0.76 -7.62 7.52
N HIS A 52 0.37 -8.63 8.31
CA HIS A 52 -0.60 -8.47 9.39
C HIS A 52 0.10 -8.17 10.71
N ASN A 53 0.37 -6.90 10.99
CA ASN A 53 1.11 -6.49 12.19
C ASN A 53 0.27 -5.54 13.04
N ALA A 54 0.16 -5.82 14.35
CA ALA A 54 -0.59 -5.01 15.30
C ALA A 54 -0.10 -3.56 15.45
N SER A 55 1.15 -3.26 15.10
CA SER A 55 1.75 -1.92 15.27
C SER A 55 1.44 -0.96 14.10
N ASP A 56 0.89 -1.46 13.00
CA ASP A 56 0.62 -0.69 11.80
C ASP A 56 -0.86 -0.82 11.42
N LEU A 57 -1.41 0.20 10.76
CA LEU A 57 -2.80 0.18 10.30
C LEU A 57 -2.97 -0.71 9.06
N ALA A 58 -2.00 -0.66 8.14
CA ALA A 58 -1.97 -1.50 6.96
C ALA A 58 -0.55 -1.57 6.39
N LYS A 59 -0.17 -2.74 5.85
CA LYS A 59 1.09 -2.94 5.13
C LYS A 59 0.86 -3.80 3.89
N PHE A 60 1.22 -3.26 2.74
CA PHE A 60 1.16 -3.94 1.46
C PHE A 60 2.58 -4.16 0.93
N GLY A 61 2.87 -5.41 0.56
CA GLY A 61 4.12 -5.85 -0.02
C GLY A 61 5.21 -6.17 1.02
N GLY A 62 5.95 -7.25 0.82
CA GLY A 62 7.07 -7.64 1.70
C GLY A 62 8.19 -6.58 1.77
N GLY A 63 8.34 -5.79 0.71
CA GLY A 63 9.23 -4.62 0.67
C GLY A 63 8.71 -3.38 1.39
N ARG A 64 7.45 -3.41 1.84
CA ARG A 64 6.67 -2.26 2.34
C ARG A 64 6.44 -1.22 1.26
N ASP A 65 5.90 -1.67 0.14
CA ASP A 65 5.53 -0.81 -0.99
C ASP A 65 4.58 0.29 -0.55
N LEU A 66 3.65 -0.05 0.35
CA LEU A 66 2.84 0.90 1.10
C LEU A 66 2.76 0.46 2.56
N LYS A 67 3.26 1.31 3.47
CA LYS A 67 3.11 1.16 4.91
C LYS A 67 2.33 2.34 5.48
N LEU A 68 1.24 2.03 6.16
CA LEU A 68 0.45 2.96 6.94
C LEU A 68 0.66 2.68 8.44
N ALA A 69 1.36 3.59 9.12
CA ALA A 69 1.67 3.46 10.53
C ALA A 69 0.46 3.81 11.42
N ASN A 70 0.48 3.37 12.67
CA ASN A 70 -0.43 3.88 13.69
C ASN A 70 -0.28 5.41 13.86
N ALA A 71 -1.37 6.10 14.22
CA ALA A 71 -1.39 7.56 14.37
C ALA A 71 -0.79 8.32 13.17
N SER A 72 -1.04 7.82 11.95
CA SER A 72 -0.51 8.36 10.68
C SER A 72 -0.93 9.81 10.39
N ASN A 73 -1.93 10.35 11.10
CA ASN A 73 -2.31 11.75 11.04
C ASN A 73 -1.42 12.67 11.88
N ALA A 74 -0.69 12.12 12.87
CA ALA A 74 0.11 12.89 13.83
C ALA A 74 1.62 12.62 13.74
N ASN A 75 2.03 11.49 13.16
CA ASN A 75 3.44 11.15 12.97
C ASN A 75 3.79 10.92 11.50
N ASN A 76 5.08 11.04 11.18
CA ASN A 76 5.62 10.85 9.83
C ASN A 76 6.18 9.43 9.62
N SER A 77 5.58 8.41 10.24
CA SER A 77 6.08 7.02 10.22
C SER A 77 5.44 6.13 9.15
N SER A 78 4.47 6.68 8.40
CA SER A 78 3.97 6.07 7.16
C SER A 78 4.92 6.40 6.01
N TYR A 79 5.09 5.45 5.09
CA TYR A 79 5.97 5.60 3.94
C TYR A 79 5.63 4.61 2.84
N THR A 80 6.16 4.88 1.66
CA THR A 80 6.16 3.95 0.53
C THR A 80 7.59 3.52 0.25
N LYS A 81 7.78 2.27 -0.20
CA LYS A 81 9.06 1.75 -0.71
C LYS A 81 8.83 0.99 -2.02
N PHE A 82 8.01 1.59 -2.87
CA PHE A 82 7.57 1.03 -4.13
C PHE A 82 8.57 1.35 -5.26
N PRO A 83 8.80 0.44 -6.21
CA PRO A 83 8.23 -0.92 -6.30
C PRO A 83 9.13 -2.01 -5.72
N HIS A 84 8.54 -2.99 -5.04
CA HIS A 84 9.18 -4.26 -4.66
C HIS A 84 8.26 -5.46 -4.92
N THR A 85 7.05 -5.45 -4.37
CA THR A 85 6.07 -6.55 -4.48
C THR A 85 5.02 -6.27 -5.54
N TYR A 86 4.62 -5.02 -5.73
CA TYR A 86 3.69 -4.57 -6.75
C TYR A 86 4.45 -3.97 -7.94
N LEU A 87 3.93 -4.19 -9.14
CA LEU A 87 4.57 -3.79 -10.39
C LEU A 87 4.36 -2.31 -10.69
N ASP A 88 5.43 -1.56 -10.94
CA ASP A 88 5.35 -0.18 -11.41
C ASP A 88 5.14 -0.10 -12.92
N THR A 89 3.95 0.34 -13.31
CA THR A 89 3.58 0.59 -14.71
C THR A 89 3.76 2.06 -15.12
N THR A 90 4.19 2.92 -14.19
CA THR A 90 4.34 4.38 -14.39
C THR A 90 5.78 4.85 -14.49
N GLY A 91 6.74 4.03 -14.04
CA GLY A 91 8.16 4.37 -13.99
C GLY A 91 8.51 5.46 -12.97
N LYS A 92 7.59 5.78 -12.05
CA LYS A 92 7.77 6.79 -11.00
C LYS A 92 8.22 6.19 -9.68
N GLY A 93 8.10 4.88 -9.52
CA GLY A 93 8.33 4.19 -8.26
C GLY A 93 7.67 4.93 -7.10
N ASN A 94 8.42 5.12 -6.02
CA ASN A 94 7.96 5.74 -4.80
C ASN A 94 7.25 7.09 -5.01
N ASP A 95 7.71 7.88 -5.97
CA ASP A 95 7.20 9.24 -6.19
C ASP A 95 5.76 9.25 -6.72
N THR A 96 5.27 8.11 -7.21
CA THR A 96 3.91 7.96 -7.76
C THR A 96 2.79 8.23 -6.76
N PHE A 97 3.02 8.03 -5.45
CA PHE A 97 1.96 8.18 -4.44
C PHE A 97 1.84 9.61 -3.93
N THR A 98 2.91 10.11 -3.32
CA THR A 98 2.95 11.41 -2.64
C THR A 98 4.05 12.32 -3.15
N GLY A 99 4.97 11.81 -3.98
CA GLY A 99 6.19 12.51 -4.38
C GLY A 99 7.26 12.54 -3.29
N ALA A 100 7.08 11.80 -2.19
CA ALA A 100 8.01 11.75 -1.07
C ALA A 100 8.07 10.33 -0.48
N TYR A 101 9.14 10.03 0.27
CA TYR A 101 9.28 8.73 0.93
C TYR A 101 8.30 8.58 2.11
N ASN A 102 8.25 9.56 3.01
CA ASN A 102 7.33 9.58 4.15
C ASN A 102 6.10 10.46 3.87
N PHE A 103 5.00 10.18 4.55
CA PHE A 103 3.79 10.99 4.50
C PHE A 103 2.96 10.90 5.80
N THR A 104 2.06 11.88 5.97
CA THR A 104 0.98 11.85 6.95
C THR A 104 -0.36 11.66 6.23
N THR A 105 -1.36 11.11 6.92
CA THR A 105 -2.73 10.96 6.39
C THR A 105 -3.65 12.05 6.90
N SER A 106 -4.45 12.63 6.01
CA SER A 106 -5.57 13.49 6.42
C SER A 106 -6.81 12.68 6.83
N ASP A 107 -7.04 11.55 6.15
CA ASP A 107 -8.18 10.66 6.39
C ASP A 107 -7.86 9.23 5.93
N ILE A 108 -8.59 8.24 6.44
CA ILE A 108 -8.49 6.82 6.08
C ILE A 108 -9.89 6.21 6.04
N GLU A 109 -10.25 5.64 4.89
CA GLU A 109 -11.50 4.89 4.71
C GLU A 109 -11.22 3.42 4.45
N VAL A 110 -12.00 2.53 5.06
CA VAL A 110 -11.91 1.08 4.86
C VAL A 110 -13.27 0.54 4.45
N PHE A 111 -13.32 -0.11 3.29
CA PHE A 111 -14.53 -0.69 2.74
C PHE A 111 -14.39 -2.22 2.65
N LYS A 112 -15.50 -2.93 2.86
CA LYS A 112 -15.60 -4.36 2.58
C LYS A 112 -16.83 -4.63 1.73
N LEU A 113 -16.76 -5.65 0.89
CA LEU A 113 -17.93 -6.19 0.20
C LEU A 113 -18.67 -7.13 1.17
N ALA A 114 -20.00 -7.10 1.13
CA ALA A 114 -20.89 -7.94 1.94
C ALA A 114 -21.23 -9.24 1.21
#